data_AF-A0A7I7MTG5-F1
#
_entry.id   AF-A0A7I7MTG5-F1
#
_cell.length_a   1.000
_cell.length_b   1.000
_cell.length_c   1.000
_cell.angle_alpha   90.00
_cell.angle_beta   90.00
_cell.angle_gamma   90.00
#
_symmetry.space_group_name_H-M   'P 1'
#
loop_
_entity.id
_entity.type
_entity.pdbx_description
1 polymer ?
#
loop_
_entity_poly.entity_id
_entity_poly.type
_entity_poly.pdbx_seq_one_letter_code
_entity_poly.pdbx_strand_id
1 'polypeptide(L)'
;MMALFGRVAAARHARLPGRDAVLGNSGSAAGTAGQRLYGLASRIPMGPADRYAVLSAPSAATRLAALSEALDSVTALVEFQLPT
;
A
#
# COMPACT_ATOMS: atom_id res chain seq x y z
N MET A 1 5.71 0.97 1.88
CA MET A 1 4.44 0.78 2.62
C MET A 1 4.55 0.91 4.14
N MET A 2 5.27 0.03 4.87
CA MET A 2 5.34 0.14 6.35
C MET A 2 5.91 1.50 6.82
N ALA A 3 6.92 2.00 6.12
CA ALA A 3 7.51 3.31 6.41
C ALA A 3 6.48 4.45 6.28
N LEU A 4 5.65 4.43 5.24
CA LEU A 4 4.57 5.40 5.04
C LEU A 4 3.55 5.34 6.18
N PHE A 5 3.08 4.15 6.54
CA PHE A 5 2.17 3.97 7.67
C PHE A 5 2.80 4.46 9.00
N GLY A 6 4.08 4.15 9.22
CA GLY A 6 4.83 4.63 10.39
C GLY A 6 4.90 6.15 10.45
N ARG A 7 5.17 6.81 9.32
CA ARG A 7 5.23 8.28 9.21
C ARG A 7 3.87 8.92 9.51
N VAL A 8 2.80 8.40 8.91
CA VAL A 8 1.43 8.90 9.18
C VAL A 8 1.05 8.68 10.64
N ALA A 9 1.37 7.51 11.21
CA ALA A 9 1.09 7.20 12.62
C ALA A 9 1.83 8.16 13.57
N ALA A 10 3.12 8.42 13.31
CA ALA A 10 3.92 9.36 14.08
C ALA A 10 3.33 10.78 14.05
N ALA A 11 3.00 11.29 12.86
CA ALA A 11 2.48 12.64 12.71
C ALA A 11 1.05 12.82 13.24
N ARG A 12 0.27 11.74 13.35
CA ARG A 12 -1.11 11.77 13.86
C ARG A 12 -1.24 11.27 15.31
N HIS A 13 -0.12 11.01 16.00
CA HIS A 13 -0.09 10.37 17.33
C HIS A 13 -0.94 9.09 17.41
N ALA A 14 -0.99 8.32 16.32
CA ALA A 14 -1.72 7.06 16.24
C ALA A 14 -0.79 5.86 16.48
N ARG A 15 -1.37 4.72 16.88
CA ARG A 15 -0.61 3.46 16.96
C ARG A 15 -0.52 2.81 15.58
N LEU A 16 0.69 2.40 15.22
CA LEU A 16 0.93 1.63 14.00
C LEU A 16 0.35 0.21 14.16
N PRO A 17 -0.48 -0.27 13.21
CA PRO A 17 -0.93 -1.66 13.22
C PRO A 17 0.24 -2.64 13.05
N GLY A 18 0.08 -3.86 13.55
CA GLY A 18 1.04 -4.95 13.36
C GLY A 18 1.31 -5.23 11.88
N ARG A 19 2.52 -5.70 11.55
CA ARG A 19 2.94 -5.94 10.16
C ARG A 19 2.05 -6.97 9.47
N ASP A 20 1.58 -7.97 10.20
CA ASP A 20 0.62 -8.97 9.75
C ASP A 20 -0.74 -8.36 9.38
N ALA A 21 -1.23 -7.41 10.18
CA ALA A 21 -2.49 -6.70 9.91
C ALA A 21 -2.41 -5.82 8.66
N VAL A 22 -1.26 -5.16 8.43
CA VAL A 22 -1.07 -4.33 7.24
C VAL A 22 -0.79 -5.16 5.98
N LEU A 23 0.04 -6.21 6.09
CA LEU A 23 0.41 -7.06 4.97
C LEU A 23 -0.60 -8.17 4.65
N GLY A 24 -1.59 -8.39 5.53
CA GLY A 24 -2.58 -9.45 5.39
C GLY A 24 -1.98 -10.85 5.58
N ASN A 25 -0.98 -10.99 6.46
CA ASN A 25 -0.24 -12.24 6.68
C ASN A 25 -0.89 -13.16 7.74
N SER A 26 -2.16 -12.90 8.07
CA SER A 26 -2.92 -13.60 9.10
C SER A 26 -3.50 -14.92 8.55
N GLY A 27 -2.69 -15.98 8.56
CA GLY A 27 -3.18 -17.37 8.47
C GLY A 27 -3.11 -18.06 7.10
N SER A 28 -3.27 -19.38 7.13
CA SER A 28 -3.08 -20.39 6.06
C SER A 28 -3.99 -20.25 4.83
N ALA A 29 -4.82 -19.22 4.75
CA ALA A 29 -5.68 -18.89 3.61
C ALA A 29 -5.13 -17.70 2.78
N ALA A 30 -3.85 -17.36 2.92
CA ALA A 30 -3.20 -16.35 2.12
C ALA A 30 -3.21 -16.77 0.64
N GLY A 31 -4.13 -16.19 -0.13
CA GLY A 31 -4.24 -16.38 -1.57
C GLY A 31 -2.92 -16.17 -2.33
N THR A 32 -2.89 -16.45 -3.63
CA THR A 32 -1.68 -16.31 -4.45
C THR A 32 -1.05 -14.93 -4.28
N ALA A 33 0.26 -14.79 -4.55
CA ALA A 33 0.94 -13.50 -4.46
C ALA A 33 0.17 -12.37 -5.20
N GLY A 34 -0.42 -12.69 -6.36
CA GLY A 34 -1.28 -11.77 -7.11
C GLY A 34 -2.54 -11.33 -6.36
N GLN A 35 -3.21 -12.22 -5.63
CA GLN A 35 -4.40 -11.90 -4.83
C GLN A 35 -4.06 -11.02 -3.63
N ARG A 36 -2.94 -11.29 -2.94
CA ARG A 36 -2.47 -10.45 -1.84
C ARG A 36 -2.21 -9.01 -2.29
N LEU A 37 -1.67 -8.83 -3.50
CA LEU A 37 -1.42 -7.50 -4.06
C LEU A 37 -2.71 -6.70 -4.27
N TYR A 38 -3.83 -7.33 -4.65
CA TYR A 38 -5.12 -6.63 -4.70
C TYR A 38 -5.63 -6.23 -3.31
N GLY A 39 -5.39 -7.05 -2.29
CA GLY A 39 -5.66 -6.68 -0.91
C GLY A 39 -4.83 -5.48 -0.46
N LEU A 40 -3.54 -5.44 -0.79
CA LEU A 40 -2.69 -4.29 -0.48
C LEU A 40 -3.15 -3.03 -1.23
N ALA A 41 -3.54 -3.17 -2.50
CA ALA A 41 -4.08 -2.09 -3.32
C ALA A 41 -5.29 -1.41 -2.68
N SER A 42 -6.18 -2.16 -2.05
CA SER A 42 -7.40 -1.59 -1.45
C SER A 42 -7.14 -0.69 -0.24
N ARG A 43 -5.91 -0.67 0.30
CA ARG A 43 -5.52 0.11 1.49
C ARG A 43 -4.82 1.42 1.14
N ILE A 44 -4.48 1.63 -0.13
CA ILE A 44 -3.72 2.80 -0.57
C ILE A 44 -4.71 3.78 -1.24
N PRO A 45 -4.71 5.06 -0.85
CA PRO A 45 -5.48 6.07 -1.55
C PRO A 45 -4.87 6.29 -2.94
N MET A 46 -5.51 5.72 -3.97
CA MET A 46 -5.04 5.74 -5.35
C MET A 46 -6.02 6.49 -6.25
N GLY A 47 -5.46 7.23 -7.21
CA GLY A 47 -6.25 7.80 -8.30
C GLY A 47 -6.76 6.72 -9.27
N PRO A 48 -7.69 7.08 -10.18
CA PRO A 48 -8.21 6.15 -11.18
C PRO A 48 -7.12 5.52 -12.06
N ALA A 49 -6.08 6.29 -12.41
CA ALA A 49 -4.96 5.85 -13.24
C ALA A 49 -4.14 4.75 -12.55
N ASP A 50 -3.69 4.98 -11.31
CA ASP A 50 -2.92 4.01 -10.53
C ASP A 50 -3.73 2.73 -10.30
N ARG A 51 -5.03 2.89 -9.99
CA ARG A 51 -5.94 1.75 -9.82
C ARG A 51 -6.03 0.93 -11.10
N TYR A 52 -6.15 1.58 -12.26
CA TYR A 52 -6.18 0.89 -13.55
C TYR A 52 -4.85 0.17 -13.82
N ALA A 53 -3.71 0.79 -13.55
CA ALA A 53 -2.39 0.17 -13.72
C ALA A 53 -2.26 -1.13 -12.90
N VAL A 54 -2.71 -1.11 -11.63
CA VAL A 54 -2.71 -2.30 -10.76
C VAL A 54 -3.66 -3.40 -11.27
N LEU A 55 -4.87 -3.02 -11.72
CA LEU A 55 -5.88 -3.98 -12.19
C LEU A 55 -5.50 -4.61 -13.54
N SER A 56 -4.88 -3.84 -14.44
CA SER A 56 -4.47 -4.28 -15.78
C SER A 56 -3.11 -4.98 -15.83
N ALA A 57 -2.33 -4.93 -14.75
CA ALA A 57 -1.02 -5.57 -14.68
C ALA A 57 -1.10 -7.09 -14.96
N PRO A 58 -0.34 -7.60 -15.96
CA PRO A 58 -0.45 -8.98 -16.45
C PRO A 58 0.17 -10.03 -15.50
N SER A 59 0.93 -9.62 -14.49
CA SER A 59 1.61 -10.52 -13.56
C SER A 59 1.66 -9.95 -12.14
N ALA A 60 1.95 -10.80 -11.15
CA ALA A 60 2.15 -10.35 -9.79
C ALA A 60 3.34 -9.37 -9.68
N ALA A 61 4.41 -9.59 -10.43
CA ALA A 61 5.59 -8.72 -10.42
C ALA A 61 5.26 -7.32 -10.98
N THR A 62 4.59 -7.26 -12.14
CA THR A 62 4.16 -5.98 -12.74
C THR A 62 3.16 -5.25 -11.85
N ARG A 63 2.28 -5.99 -11.16
CA ARG A 63 1.36 -5.41 -10.19
C ARG A 63 2.05 -4.86 -8.95
N LEU A 64 3.10 -5.52 -8.47
CA LEU A 64 3.92 -5.00 -7.36
C LEU A 64 4.65 -3.71 -7.76
N ALA A 65 5.14 -3.62 -8.99
CA ALA A 65 5.75 -2.40 -9.52
C ALA A 65 4.75 -1.23 -9.54
N ALA A 66 3.57 -1.42 -10.13
CA ALA A 66 2.50 -0.41 -10.14
C ALA A 66 2.06 0.02 -8.73
N LEU A 67 2.00 -0.93 -7.79
CA LEU A 67 1.72 -0.61 -6.38
C LEU A 67 2.82 0.22 -5.72
N SER A 68 4.08 0.00 -6.10
CA SER A 68 5.21 0.74 -5.56
C SER A 68 5.20 2.19 -6.06
N GLU A 69 4.93 2.41 -7.34
CA GLU A 69 4.76 3.76 -7.91
C GLU A 69 3.59 4.53 -7.26
N ALA A 70 2.46 3.86 -7.05
CA ALA A 70 1.32 4.45 -6.37
C ALA A 70 1.67 4.82 -4.90
N LEU A 71 2.41 3.96 -4.21
CA LEU A 71 2.89 4.22 -2.85
C LEU A 71 3.85 5.41 -2.78
N ASP A 72 4.72 5.57 -3.78
CA ASP A 72 5.64 6.69 -3.85
C ASP A 72 4.87 8.01 -4.05
N SER A 73 3.85 7.99 -4.91
CA SER A 73 2.95 9.15 -5.11
C SER A 73 2.22 9.53 -3.81
N VAL A 74 1.68 8.56 -3.07
CA VAL A 74 1.05 8.82 -1.77
C VAL A 74 2.06 9.30 -0.73
N THR A 75 3.29 8.78 -0.77
CA THR A 75 4.35 9.22 0.14
C THR A 75 4.68 10.70 -0.09
N ALA A 76 4.82 11.12 -1.35
CA ALA A 76 5.02 12.53 -1.69
C ALA A 76 3.86 13.43 -1.23
N LEU A 77 2.61 12.97 -1.41
CA LEU A 77 1.43 13.70 -0.92
C LEU A 77 1.42 13.84 0.60
N VAL A 78 1.74 12.77 1.32
CA VAL A 78 1.82 12.77 2.79
C VAL A 78 2.95 13.68 3.26
N GLU A 79 4.13 13.63 2.62
CA GLU A 79 5.25 14.52 2.94
C GLU A 79 4.89 15.99 2.74
N PHE A 80 4.09 16.33 1.73
CA PHE A 80 3.59 17.69 1.53
C PHE A 80 2.57 18.12 2.60
N GLN A 81 1.75 17.19 3.10
CA GLN A 81 0.68 17.49 4.07
C GLN A 81 1.14 17.52 5.53
N LEU A 82 2.25 16.86 5.84
CA LEU A 82 2.77 16.80 7.20
C LEU A 82 3.82 17.89 7.39
N PRO A 83 3.65 18.83 8.34
CA PRO A 83 4.70 19.78 8.69
C PRO A 83 5.90 19.02 9.28
N THR A 84 7.10 19.40 8.85
CA THR A 84 8.40 18.92 9.39
C THR A 84 8.59 19.28 10.85
#